data_AF-A0A5D8QDV5-F1
#
_entry.id   AF-A0A5D8QDV5-F1
#
_cell.length_a   1.000
_cell.length_b   1.000
_cell.length_c   1.000
_cell.angle_alpha   90.00
_cell.angle_beta   90.00
_cell.angle_gamma   90.00
#
_symmetry.space_group_name_H-M   'P 1'
#
loop_
_entity.id
_entity.type
_entity.pdbx_description
1 polymer ?
#
loop_
_entity_poly.entity_id
_entity_poly.type
_entity_poly.pdbx_seq_one_letter_code
_entity_poly.pdbx_strand_id
1 'polypeptide(L)'
;MVTCYNAVHHFDDYVKALNEMERVLKKGGVIVVTELNEDGKEVVAEAHRHRGEEHHDEMNIDRIKDALAGQKKEIYHFAYFDALIMEK
;
A
#
# COMPACT_ATOMS: atom_id res chain seq x y z
N MET A 1 13.08 3.31 -9.34
CA MET A 1 11.64 3.21 -9.04
C MET A 1 11.43 1.91 -8.31
N VAL A 2 10.63 1.93 -7.26
CA VAL A 2 10.18 0.71 -6.56
C VAL A 2 8.65 0.72 -6.60
N THR A 3 8.06 -0.44 -6.83
CA THR A 3 6.60 -0.61 -6.88
C THR A 3 6.20 -1.72 -5.91
N CYS A 4 5.24 -1.47 -5.04
CA CYS A 4 4.65 -2.45 -4.15
C CYS A 4 3.14 -2.46 -4.38
N TYR A 5 2.62 -3.57 -4.90
CA TYR A 5 1.24 -3.66 -5.34
C TYR A 5 0.45 -4.64 -4.47
N ASN A 6 -0.51 -4.11 -3.69
CA ASN A 6 -1.47 -4.85 -2.90
C ASN A 6 -0.80 -5.97 -2.06
N ALA A 7 0.16 -5.57 -1.23
CA ALA A 7 1.04 -6.51 -0.54
C ALA A 7 1.50 -5.99 0.83
N VAL A 8 1.41 -4.69 1.10
CA VAL A 8 1.90 -4.06 2.32
C VAL A 8 1.20 -4.63 3.54
N HIS A 9 -0.07 -4.98 3.41
CA HIS A 9 -0.85 -5.60 4.48
C HIS A 9 -0.41 -7.02 4.86
N HIS A 10 0.40 -7.68 4.02
CA HIS A 10 1.00 -8.97 4.34
C HIS A 10 2.37 -8.84 5.03
N PHE A 11 2.88 -7.62 5.24
CA PHE A 11 4.18 -7.42 5.86
C PHE A 11 4.06 -7.34 7.38
N ASP A 12 4.82 -8.17 8.08
CA ASP A 12 4.89 -8.14 9.56
C ASP A 12 5.32 -6.76 10.10
N ASP A 13 6.29 -6.13 9.44
CA ASP A 13 6.78 -4.78 9.74
C ASP A 13 6.82 -3.97 8.44
N TYR A 14 5.65 -3.45 8.07
CA TYR A 14 5.48 -2.67 6.86
C TYR A 14 6.32 -1.39 6.85
N VAL A 15 6.55 -0.76 8.01
CA VAL A 15 7.36 0.46 8.13
C VAL A 15 8.81 0.17 7.75
N LYS A 16 9.38 -0.92 8.29
CA LYS A 16 10.73 -1.35 7.93
C LYS A 16 10.85 -1.71 6.45
N ALA A 17 9.86 -2.41 5.89
CA ALA A 17 9.84 -2.75 4.47
C ALA A 17 9.85 -1.49 3.59
N LEU A 18 9.00 -0.52 3.91
CA LEU A 18 8.92 0.77 3.20
C LEU A 18 10.24 1.56 3.30
N ASN A 19 10.88 1.57 4.46
CA ASN A 19 12.20 2.19 4.65
C ASN A 19 13.28 1.52 3.78
N GLU A 20 13.26 0.20 3.62
CA GLU A 20 14.18 -0.51 2.72
C GLU A 20 13.93 -0.18 1.25
N MET A 21 12.66 -0.03 0.85
CA MET A 21 12.29 0.45 -0.49
C MET A 21 12.82 1.86 -0.75
N GLU A 22 12.76 2.75 0.24
CA GLU A 22 13.32 4.10 0.14
C GLU A 22 14.85 4.05 0.06
N ARG A 23 15.51 3.23 0.89
CA ARG A 23 16.97 3.12 0.94
C ARG A 23 17.57 2.82 -0.43
N VAL A 24 16.96 1.91 -1.21
CA VAL A 24 17.47 1.49 -2.53
C VAL A 24 17.21 2.50 -3.65
N LEU A 25 16.38 3.52 -3.43
CA LEU A 25 16.20 4.59 -4.40
C LEU A 25 17.39 5.54 -4.43
N LYS A 26 17.74 5.99 -5.64
CA LYS A 26 18.55 7.19 -5.87
C LYS A 26 17.73 8.45 -5.56
N LYS A 27 18.40 9.60 -5.40
CA LYS A 27 17.75 10.92 -5.32
C LYS A 27 16.88 11.19 -6.57
N GLY A 28 15.67 11.69 -6.38
CA GLY A 28 14.63 11.84 -7.41
C GLY A 28 14.00 10.50 -7.83
N GLY A 29 14.26 9.42 -7.09
CA GLY A 29 13.62 8.13 -7.29
C GLY A 29 12.23 8.11 -6.66
N VAL A 30 11.32 7.34 -7.25
CA VAL A 30 9.93 7.22 -6.78
C VAL A 30 9.60 5.83 -6.25
N ILE A 31 8.84 5.80 -5.16
CA ILE A 31 8.09 4.62 -4.67
C ILE A 31 6.64 4.79 -5.09
N VAL A 32 6.04 3.72 -5.59
CA VAL A 32 4.60 3.61 -5.79
C VAL A 32 4.10 2.45 -4.95
N VAL A 33 3.20 2.73 -4.01
CA VAL A 33 2.50 1.72 -3.20
C VAL A 33 1.03 1.75 -3.59
N THR A 34 0.41 0.59 -3.79
CA THR A 34 -1.04 0.51 -3.94
C THR A 34 -1.62 -0.44 -2.92
N GLU A 35 -2.78 -0.11 -2.38
CA GLU A 35 -3.54 -0.99 -1.49
C GLU A 35 -5.03 -0.90 -1.77
N LEU A 36 -5.77 -1.94 -1.41
CA LEU A 36 -7.23 -1.94 -1.51
C LEU A 36 -7.80 -0.79 -0.68
N ASN A 37 -8.71 -0.04 -1.29
CA ASN A 37 -9.60 0.84 -0.55
C ASN A 37 -10.76 0.01 0.03
N GLU A 38 -11.68 0.66 0.74
CA GLU A 38 -12.80 -0.05 1.39
C GLU A 38 -13.66 -0.84 0.39
N ASP A 39 -13.94 -0.28 -0.79
CA ASP A 39 -14.69 -0.97 -1.86
C ASP A 39 -13.94 -2.21 -2.37
N GLY A 40 -12.63 -2.08 -2.58
CA GLY A 40 -11.78 -3.20 -3.01
C GLY A 40 -11.68 -4.30 -1.97
N LYS A 41 -11.62 -3.95 -0.69
CA LYS A 41 -11.64 -4.93 0.41
C LYS A 41 -12.93 -5.72 0.43
N GLU A 42 -14.07 -5.07 0.20
CA GLU A 42 -15.38 -5.75 0.14
C GLU A 42 -15.42 -6.78 -0.99
N VAL A 43 -14.97 -6.40 -2.19
CA VAL A 43 -14.89 -7.30 -3.36
C VAL A 43 -13.98 -8.51 -3.08
N VAL A 44 -12.81 -8.28 -2.48
CA VAL A 44 -11.87 -9.35 -2.15
C VAL A 44 -12.43 -10.25 -1.05
N ALA A 45 -13.04 -9.69 -0.02
CA ALA A 45 -13.68 -10.45 1.05
C ALA A 45 -14.83 -11.32 0.50
N GLU A 46 -15.61 -10.82 -0.47
CA GLU A 46 -16.62 -11.60 -1.17
C GLU A 46 -16.01 -12.77 -1.94
N ALA A 47 -14.92 -12.54 -2.67
CA ALA A 47 -14.22 -13.59 -3.41
C ALA A 47 -13.65 -14.68 -2.48
N HIS A 48 -13.13 -14.32 -1.31
CA HIS A 48 -12.66 -15.28 -0.30
C HIS A 48 -13.81 -16.08 0.32
N ARG A 49 -14.93 -15.44 0.67
CA ARG A 49 -16.13 -16.15 1.17
C ARG A 49 -16.61 -17.22 0.20
N HIS A 50 -16.60 -16.93 -1.10
CA HIS A 50 -16.94 -17.92 -2.14
C HIS A 50 -15.99 -19.13 -2.18
N ARG A 51 -14.76 -19.00 -1.66
CA ARG A 51 -13.76 -20.07 -1.56
C ARG A 51 -13.75 -20.77 -0.20
N GLY A 52 -14.62 -20.34 0.73
CA GLY A 52 -14.63 -20.84 2.11
C GLY A 52 -13.49 -20.27 2.97
N GLU A 53 -12.94 -19.12 2.58
CA GLU A 53 -11.87 -18.41 3.28
C GLU A 53 -12.40 -17.11 3.91
N GLU A 54 -11.74 -16.62 4.95
CA GLU A 54 -11.99 -15.30 5.54
C GLU A 54 -10.78 -14.39 5.32
N HIS A 55 -11.01 -13.16 4.86
CA HIS A 55 -9.98 -12.14 4.68
C HIS A 55 -10.23 -10.98 5.64
N HIS A 56 -9.37 -10.82 6.62
CA HIS A 56 -9.44 -9.74 7.60
C HIS A 56 -8.16 -8.91 7.50
N ASP A 57 -8.30 -7.68 7.04
CA ASP A 57 -7.20 -6.72 7.03
C ASP A 57 -7.72 -5.30 7.25
N GLU A 58 -7.04 -4.59 8.16
CA GLU A 58 -7.32 -3.20 8.54
C GLU A 58 -6.35 -2.22 7.86
N MET A 59 -5.45 -2.69 6.99
CA MET A 59 -4.54 -1.82 6.26
C MET A 59 -5.30 -0.91 5.31
N ASN A 60 -4.91 0.35 5.24
CA ASN A 60 -5.36 1.28 4.21
C ASN A 60 -4.20 2.21 3.85
N ILE A 61 -4.36 2.96 2.77
CA ILE A 61 -3.30 3.82 2.26
C ILE A 61 -2.93 4.95 3.23
N ASP A 62 -3.86 5.38 4.10
CA ASP A 62 -3.62 6.42 5.10
C ASP A 62 -2.60 5.95 6.16
N ARG A 63 -2.65 4.67 6.57
CA ARG A 63 -1.64 4.10 7.48
C ARG A 63 -0.23 4.05 6.87
N ILE A 64 -0.15 3.92 5.54
CA ILE A 64 1.11 3.92 4.77
C ILE A 64 1.65 5.34 4.65
N LYS A 65 0.76 6.33 4.42
CA LYS A 65 1.11 7.74 4.29
C LYS A 65 1.88 8.26 5.51
N ASP A 66 1.50 7.83 6.71
CA ASP A 66 2.10 8.27 7.97
C ASP A 66 3.48 7.65 8.24
N ALA A 67 3.73 6.43 7.72
CA ALA A 67 4.96 5.68 7.99
C ALA A 67 6.24 6.31 7.42
N LEU A 68 6.14 7.12 6.36
CA LEU A 68 7.29 7.71 5.66
C LEU A 68 7.32 9.24 5.79
N ALA A 69 7.40 9.77 7.00
CA ALA A 69 7.34 11.21 7.26
C ALA A 69 8.46 12.02 6.55
N GLY A 70 8.13 13.24 6.09
CA GLY A 70 9.12 14.22 5.57
C GLY A 70 9.32 14.28 4.05
N GLN A 71 8.67 13.43 3.26
CA GLN A 71 8.73 13.43 1.80
C GLN A 71 7.51 14.07 1.13
N LYS A 72 7.66 14.48 -0.14
CA LYS A 72 6.52 14.85 -0.98
C LYS A 72 5.71 13.60 -1.32
N LYS A 73 4.40 13.64 -1.07
CA LYS A 73 3.48 12.51 -1.28
C LYS A 73 2.26 12.93 -2.06
N GLU A 74 1.81 12.08 -2.96
CA GLU A 74 0.57 12.24 -3.71
C GLU A 74 -0.24 10.95 -3.61
N ILE A 75 -1.52 11.06 -3.25
CA ILE A 75 -2.45 9.93 -3.20
C ILE A 75 -3.43 10.07 -4.35
N TYR A 76 -3.65 8.96 -5.05
CA TYR A 76 -4.63 8.83 -6.12
C TYR A 76 -5.64 7.77 -5.73
N HIS A 77 -6.91 8.12 -5.80
CA HIS A 77 -8.02 7.22 -5.51
C HIS A 77 -8.55 6.61 -6.80
N PHE A 78 -8.59 5.29 -6.87
CA PHE A 78 -9.21 4.54 -7.96
C PHE A 78 -10.44 3.78 -7.43
N ALA A 79 -11.16 3.12 -8.33
CA ALA A 79 -12.41 2.44 -7.99
C ALA A 79 -12.25 1.43 -6.82
N TYR A 80 -11.18 0.64 -6.81
CA TYR A 80 -10.99 -0.44 -5.82
C TYR A 80 -9.65 -0.41 -5.09
N PHE A 81 -8.81 0.58 -5.38
CA PHE A 81 -7.51 0.71 -4.77
C PHE A 81 -7.10 2.17 -4.71
N ASP A 82 -6.25 2.49 -3.76
CA ASP A 82 -5.56 3.76 -3.69
C ASP A 82 -4.10 3.56 -4.05
N ALA A 83 -3.49 4.58 -4.67
CA ALA A 83 -2.06 4.61 -4.96
C ALA A 83 -1.40 5.78 -4.24
N LEU A 84 -0.33 5.50 -3.50
CA LEU A 84 0.56 6.47 -2.90
C LEU A 84 1.85 6.55 -3.71
N ILE A 85 2.17 7.74 -4.22
CA ILE A 85 3.42 8.05 -4.89
C ILE A 85 4.28 8.94 -4.00
N MET A 86 5.55 8.56 -3.81
CA MET A 86 6.51 9.28 -2.97
C MET A 86 7.83 9.45 -3.70
N GLU A 87 8.45 10.62 -3.55
CA GLU A 87 9.75 10.97 -4.14
C GLU A 87 10.82 11.13 -3.05
N LYS A 88 11.99 10.52 -3.28
CA LYS A 88 13.18 10.61 -2.41
C LYS A 88 14.11 11.77 -2.75
#